data_AF-A0A930FPV1-F1
#
_entry.id   AF-A0A930FPV1-F1
#
_cell.length_a   1.000
_cell.length_b   1.000
_cell.length_c   1.000
_cell.angle_alpha   90.00
_cell.angle_beta   90.00
_cell.angle_gamma   90.00
#
_symmetry.space_group_name_H-M   'P 1'
#
loop_
_entity.id
_entity.type
_entity.pdbx_description
1 polymer ?
#
loop_
_entity_poly.entity_id
_entity_poly.type
_entity_poly.pdbx_seq_one_letter_code
_entity_poly.pdbx_strand_id
1 'polypeptide(L)' 'MTHPQYPIPQDEEGRKRYESAKRHAALAKEQGKSLDEIHEIFKKVMKGTGKCSGRKQ' A
#
# COMPACT_ATOMS: atom_id res chain seq x y z
N MET A 1 15.72 -11.14 6.68
CA MET A 1 14.33 -11.48 6.31
C MET A 1 14.14 -11.25 4.81
N THR A 2 13.76 -12.27 4.06
CA THR A 2 13.44 -12.17 2.63
C THR A 2 12.05 -11.55 2.48
N HIS A 3 11.96 -10.33 1.93
CA HIS A 3 10.67 -9.72 1.67
C HIS A 3 10.01 -10.43 0.47
N PRO A 4 8.75 -10.94 0.60
CA PRO A 4 8.04 -11.49 -0.54
C PRO A 4 7.84 -10.37 -1.57
N GLN A 5 8.45 -10.54 -2.74
CA GLN A 5 8.30 -9.64 -3.87
C GLN A 5 6.82 -9.61 -4.25
N TYR A 6 6.12 -8.52 -3.94
CA TYR A 6 4.75 -8.35 -4.41
C TYR A 6 4.80 -8.19 -5.94
N PRO A 7 4.17 -9.08 -6.72
CA PRO A 7 4.11 -8.90 -8.16
C PRO A 7 3.34 -7.60 -8.44
N ILE A 8 3.98 -6.70 -9.18
CA ILE A 8 3.35 -5.44 -9.59
C ILE A 8 2.25 -5.82 -10.58
N PRO A 9 0.97 -5.57 -10.28
CA PRO A 9 -0.11 -5.88 -11.20
C PRO A 9 0.04 -5.04 -12.48
N GLN A 10 -0.07 -5.67 -13.65
CA GLN A 10 0.02 -5.00 -14.95
C GLN A 10 -1.30 -4.29 -15.34
N ASP A 11 -2.41 -4.68 -14.71
CA ASP A 11 -3.72 -4.04 -14.85
C ASP A 11 -3.67 -2.54 -14.53
N GLU A 12 -4.44 -1.74 -15.27
CA GLU A 12 -4.52 -0.30 -15.06
C GLU A 12 -5.05 0.06 -13.65
N GLU A 13 -6.06 -0.66 -13.16
CA GLU A 13 -6.55 -0.52 -11.80
C GLU A 13 -5.50 -0.97 -10.77
N GLY A 14 -4.72 -1.99 -11.09
CA GLY A 14 -3.63 -2.48 -10.27
C GLY A 14 -2.53 -1.43 -10.11
N ARG A 15 -2.15 -0.75 -11.20
CA ARG A 15 -1.18 0.36 -11.18
C ARG A 15 -1.65 1.52 -10.29
N LYS A 16 -2.91 1.94 -10.41
CA LYS A 16 -3.50 3.00 -9.56
C LYS A 16 -3.47 2.62 -8.07
N ARG A 17 -3.80 1.37 -7.74
CA ARG A 17 -3.73 0.84 -6.36
C ARG A 17 -2.29 0.73 -5.87
N TYR A 18 -1.36 0.31 -6.72
CA TYR A 18 0.06 0.20 -6.42
C TYR A 18 0.69 1.57 -6.09
N GLU A 19 0.37 2.60 -6.87
CA GLU A 19 0.81 3.97 -6.58
C GLU A 19 0.26 4.48 -5.24
N SER A 20 -1.02 4.25 -4.95
CA SER A 20 -1.62 4.57 -3.66
C SER A 20 -0.92 3.82 -2.51
N ALA A 21 -0.68 2.51 -2.69
CA ALA A 21 0.00 1.68 -1.69
C ALA A 21 1.42 2.17 -1.41
N LYS A 22 2.17 2.60 -2.45
CA LYS A 22 3.50 3.21 -2.28
C LYS A 22 3.45 4.52 -1.49
N ARG A 23 2.44 5.39 -1.72
CA ARG A 23 2.28 6.63 -0.93
C ARG A 23 2.02 6.32 0.55
N HIS A 24 1.14 5.36 0.84
CA HIS A 24 0.87 4.95 2.21
C HIS A 24 2.09 4.30 2.89
N ALA A 25 2.84 3.48 2.15
CA ALA A 25 4.07 2.87 2.63
C ALA A 25 5.16 3.93 2.93
N ALA A 26 5.29 4.95 2.08
CA ALA A 26 6.21 6.06 2.31
C ALA A 26 5.84 6.85 3.57
N LEU A 27 4.57 7.20 3.73
CA LEU A 27 4.08 7.88 4.95
C LEU A 27 4.30 7.05 6.22
N ALA A 28 4.11 5.73 6.13
CA ALA A 28 4.38 4.81 7.24
C ALA A 28 5.87 4.75 7.59
N LYS A 29 6.74 4.77 6.58
CA LYS A 29 8.18 4.88 6.75
C LYS A 29 8.58 6.21 7.42
N GLU A 30 8.00 7.32 7.00
CA GLU A 30 8.22 8.64 7.62
C GLU A 30 7.71 8.70 9.06
N GLN A 31 6.62 8.01 9.36
CA GLN A 31 6.12 7.83 10.74
C GLN A 31 7.02 6.94 11.62
N GLY A 32 8.10 6.39 11.09
CA GLY A 32 9.00 5.50 11.83
C GLY A 32 8.43 4.10 12.07
N LYS A 33 7.43 3.68 11.29
CA LYS A 33 6.88 2.32 11.39
C LYS A 33 7.88 1.28 10.91
N SER A 34 7.77 0.08 11.46
CA SER A 34 8.62 -1.03 11.06
C SER A 34 8.32 -1.48 9.63
N LEU A 35 9.31 -2.08 8.96
CA LEU A 35 9.15 -2.61 7.60
C LEU A 35 8.01 -3.62 7.47
N ASP A 36 7.73 -4.39 8.52
CA ASP A 36 6.62 -5.34 8.55
C ASP A 36 5.25 -4.62 8.51
N GLU A 37 5.08 -3.58 9.32
CA GLU A 37 3.87 -2.76 9.32
C GLU A 37 3.68 -1.99 8.01
N ILE A 38 4.78 -1.51 7.41
CA ILE A 38 4.75 -0.86 6.10
C ILE A 38 4.24 -1.85 5.04
N HIS A 39 4.68 -3.11 5.10
CA HIS A 39 4.18 -4.17 4.21
C HIS A 39 2.71 -4.50 4.48
N GLU A 40 2.28 -4.61 5.74
CA GLU A 40 0.88 -4.80 6.12
C GLU A 40 -0.03 -3.71 5.53
N ILE A 41 0.39 -2.44 5.65
CA ILE A 41 -0.30 -1.29 5.07
C ILE A 41 -0.35 -1.40 3.54
N PHE A 42 0.78 -1.71 2.91
CA PHE A 42 0.87 -1.88 1.46
C PHE A 42 -0.08 -2.99 0.96
N LYS A 43 -0.08 -4.15 1.63
CA LYS A 43 -0.99 -5.28 1.34
C LYS A 43 -2.45 -4.86 1.49
N LYS A 44 -2.79 -4.11 2.54
CA LYS A 44 -4.16 -3.68 2.83
C LYS A 44 -4.71 -2.71 1.76
N VAL A 45 -3.86 -1.83 1.24
CA VAL A 45 -4.20 -0.93 0.12
C VAL A 45 -4.32 -1.71 -1.19
N MET A 46 -3.37 -2.60 -1.47
CA MET A 46 -3.39 -3.48 -2.64
C MET A 46 -4.64 -4.37 -2.70
N LYS A 47 -5.08 -4.91 -1.55
CA LYS A 47 -6.28 -5.75 -1.45
C LYS A 47 -7.58 -4.94 -1.59
N GLY A 48 -7.54 -3.60 -1.59
CA GLY A 48 -8.73 -2.74 -1.67
C GLY A 48 -9.62 -2.77 -0.43
N THR A 49 -9.20 -3.44 0.64
CA THR A 49 -9.94 -3.53 1.92
C THR A 49 -9.72 -2.33 2.84
N GLY A 50 -8.80 -1.43 2.48
CA GLY A 50 -8.64 -0.16 3.17
C GLY A 50 -9.82 0.75 2.84
N LYS A 51 -10.71 0.99 3.81
CA LYS A 51 -11.64 2.12 3.76
C LYS A 51 -10.82 3.41 3.71
N CYS A 52 -10.48 3.88 2.51
CA CYS A 52 -10.12 5.28 2.31
C CYS A 52 -11.42 6.06 2.44
N SER A 53 -11.77 6.48 3.65
CA SER A 53 -12.92 7.36 3.94
C SER A 53 -12.72 8.81 3.42
N GLY A 54 -11.91 8.98 2.38
CA GLY A 54 -11.53 10.26 1.77
C GLY A 54 -12.34 10.60 0.52
N ARG A 55 -13.66 10.42 0.53
CA ARG A 55 -14.57 11.21 -0.32
C ARG A 55 -15.48 12.00 0.61
N LYS A 56 -15.00 13.18 1.00
CA LYS A 56 -15.89 14.24 1.45
C LYS A 56 -16.58 14.72 0.17
N GLN A 57 -17.90 14.50 0.11
CA GLN A 57 -18.78 15.03 -0.94
C GLN A 57 -18.66 16.55 -1.02
#